data_AF-A0A8K0P1J5-F1
#
_entry.id   AF-A0A8K0P1J5-F1
#
_cell.length_a   1.000
_cell.length_b   1.000
_cell.length_c   1.000
_cell.angle_alpha   90.00
_cell.angle_beta   90.00
_cell.angle_gamma   90.00
#
_symmetry.space_group_name_H-M   'P 1'
#
loop_
_entity.id
_entity.type
_entity.pdbx_description
1 polymer ?
#
loop_
_entity_poly.entity_id
_entity_poly.type
_entity_poly.pdbx_seq_one_letter_code
_entity_poly.pdbx_strand_id
1 'polypeptide(L)'
;IIALVKPGKPPNQANSFFPIALLSICYKLLERLLFNRISPTILESVLIEQAGFKPQRSCADQFSWTLPLRTIPFGSPKAFKTTHSRNVSAIIDNMLANRVFQVTLGIDFSRARKLTNSLPQGS
;
A
#
# COMPACT_ATOMS: atom_id res chain seq x y z
N ILE A 1 5.35 -4.45 14.94
CA ILE A 1 4.31 -4.96 14.00
C ILE A 1 3.06 -5.13 14.82
N ILE A 2 1.90 -4.71 14.32
CA ILE A 2 0.63 -4.84 15.04
C ILE A 2 -0.28 -5.75 14.21
N ALA A 3 -0.91 -6.74 14.83
CA ALA A 3 -1.90 -7.60 14.18
C ALA A 3 -3.30 -7.09 14.50
N LEU A 4 -4.10 -6.79 13.46
CA LEU A 4 -5.50 -6.40 13.61
C LEU A 4 -6.43 -7.48 13.10
N VAL A 5 -7.57 -7.68 13.77
CA VAL A 5 -8.60 -8.62 13.33
C VAL A 5 -9.30 -8.04 12.10
N LYS A 6 -9.45 -8.85 11.05
CA LYS A 6 -10.23 -8.48 9.86
C LYS A 6 -11.71 -8.32 10.26
N PRO A 7 -12.40 -7.29 9.76
CA PRO A 7 -13.83 -7.13 10.03
C PRO A 7 -14.61 -8.38 9.57
N GLY A 8 -15.50 -8.88 10.41
CA GLY A 8 -16.34 -10.05 10.11
C GLY A 8 -15.64 -11.42 10.20
N LYS A 9 -14.40 -11.51 10.68
CA LYS A 9 -13.69 -12.80 10.86
C LYS A 9 -13.54 -13.19 12.33
N PRO A 10 -13.52 -14.51 12.64
CA PRO A 10 -13.43 -14.98 14.03
C PRO A 10 -12.04 -14.71 14.62
N PRO A 11 -11.93 -14.13 15.82
CA PRO A 11 -10.63 -13.79 16.44
C PRO A 11 -9.82 -15.01 16.88
N ASN A 12 -10.42 -16.20 16.89
CA ASN A 12 -9.79 -17.44 17.35
C ASN A 12 -8.89 -18.10 16.29
N GLN A 13 -8.76 -17.53 15.10
CA GLN A 13 -7.94 -18.08 14.02
C GLN A 13 -6.82 -17.11 13.66
N ALA A 14 -5.58 -17.59 13.59
CA ALA A 14 -4.43 -16.75 13.21
C ALA A 14 -4.58 -16.11 11.81
N ASN A 15 -5.29 -16.76 10.88
CA ASN A 15 -5.58 -16.24 9.53
C ASN A 15 -6.63 -15.11 9.49
N SER A 16 -7.34 -14.88 10.59
CA SER A 16 -8.30 -13.77 10.71
C SER A 16 -7.63 -12.43 10.95
N PHE A 17 -6.33 -12.41 11.24
CA PHE A 17 -5.58 -11.20 11.44
C PHE A 17 -4.89 -10.72 10.16
N PHE A 18 -4.67 -9.42 10.06
CA PHE A 18 -3.77 -8.82 9.07
C PHE A 18 -2.67 -8.03 9.78
N PRO A 19 -1.39 -8.29 9.46
CA PRO A 19 -0.27 -7.59 10.09
C PRO A 19 -0.04 -6.22 9.46
N ILE A 20 0.11 -5.21 10.31
CA ILE A 20 0.52 -3.85 9.94
C ILE A 20 1.99 -3.64 10.35
N ALA A 21 2.81 -3.37 9.34
CA ALA A 21 4.19 -2.97 9.54
C ALA A 21 4.25 -1.47 9.85
N LEU A 22 4.63 -1.12 11.08
CA LEU A 22 4.94 0.25 11.42
C LEU A 22 6.38 0.56 11.01
N LEU A 23 6.57 1.60 10.20
CA LEU A 23 7.87 2.20 9.96
C LEU A 23 8.37 2.91 11.23
N SER A 24 9.70 2.93 11.40
CA SER A 24 10.33 3.79 12.41
C SER A 24 10.05 5.27 12.12
N ILE A 25 10.23 6.12 13.13
CA ILE A 25 10.02 7.57 12.99
C ILE A 25 10.91 8.14 11.88
N CYS A 26 12.18 7.74 11.81
CA CYS A 26 13.11 8.19 10.76
C CYS A 26 12.59 7.86 9.36
N TYR A 27 12.04 6.66 9.20
CA TYR A 27 11.48 6.23 7.92
C TYR A 27 10.19 6.97 7.57
N LYS A 28 9.32 7.27 8.53
CA LYS A 28 8.13 8.13 8.29
C LYS A 28 8.52 9.54 7.87
N LEU A 29 9.59 10.09 8.44
CA LEU A 29 10.13 11.40 8.02
C LEU A 29 10.68 11.34 6.60
N LEU A 30 11.48 10.33 6.29
CA LEU A 30 12.02 10.11 4.95
C LEU A 30 10.90 9.95 3.90
N GLU A 31 9.86 9.19 4.22
CA GLU A 31 8.67 9.03 3.37
C GLU A 31 8.02 10.38 3.05
N ARG A 32 7.81 11.24 4.05
CA ARG A 32 7.25 12.59 3.84
C ARG A 32 8.15 13.47 2.99
N LEU A 33 9.47 13.44 3.23
CA LEU A 33 10.43 14.21 2.44
C LEU A 33 10.44 13.77 0.97
N LEU A 34 10.40 12.46 0.72
CA LEU A 34 10.33 11.89 -0.62
C LEU A 34 9.00 12.21 -1.30
N PHE A 35 7.88 12.02 -0.60
CA PHE A 35 6.55 12.33 -1.11
C PHE A 35 6.47 13.80 -1.55
N ASN A 36 6.90 14.74 -0.71
CA ASN A 36 6.86 16.17 -1.03
C ASN A 36 7.68 16.53 -2.29
N ARG A 37 8.75 15.77 -2.58
CA ARG A 37 9.58 15.99 -3.77
C ARG A 37 9.01 15.36 -5.03
N ILE A 38 8.43 14.16 -4.93
CA ILE A 38 8.05 13.34 -6.09
C ILE A 38 6.56 13.54 -6.45
N SER A 39 5.72 13.87 -5.46
CA SER A 39 4.28 14.10 -5.62
C SER A 39 3.91 15.00 -6.80
N PRO A 40 4.50 16.21 -7.00
CA PRO A 40 4.10 17.08 -8.12
C PRO A 40 4.30 16.40 -9.49
N THR A 41 5.43 15.72 -9.69
CA THR A 41 5.74 15.01 -10.94
C THR A 41 4.85 13.78 -11.13
N ILE A 42 4.55 13.02 -10.06
CA ILE A 42 3.68 11.86 -10.15
C ILE A 42 2.25 12.28 -10.48
N LEU A 43 1.71 13.28 -9.79
CA LEU A 43 0.31 13.70 -9.93
C LEU A 43 -0.03 14.20 -11.34
N GLU A 44 0.95 14.75 -12.05
CA GLU A 44 0.83 15.12 -13.47
C GLU A 44 0.73 13.89 -14.38
N SER A 45 1.42 12.80 -14.03
CA SER A 45 1.43 11.54 -14.82
C SER A 45 0.32 10.54 -14.46
N VAL A 46 -0.40 10.77 -13.35
CA VAL A 46 -1.45 9.85 -12.87
C VAL A 46 -2.75 10.05 -13.67
N LEU A 47 -3.35 8.92 -14.09
CA LEU A 47 -4.62 8.86 -14.80
C LEU A 47 -5.71 9.72 -14.13
N ILE A 48 -6.54 10.36 -14.95
CA ILE A 48 -7.60 11.25 -14.47
C ILE A 48 -8.67 10.49 -13.67
N GLU A 49 -8.90 9.22 -14.01
CA GLU A 49 -9.87 8.31 -13.37
C GLU A 49 -9.39 7.80 -12.00
N GLN A 50 -8.09 7.90 -11.70
CA GLN A 50 -7.57 7.45 -10.42
C GLN A 50 -7.92 8.46 -9.33
N ALA A 51 -8.91 8.12 -8.50
CA ALA A 51 -9.28 8.89 -7.32
C ALA A 51 -8.46 8.51 -6.07
N GLY A 52 -8.00 7.26 -6.00
CA GLY A 52 -7.23 6.75 -4.86
C GLY A 52 -5.90 7.47 -4.67
N PHE A 53 -5.64 7.91 -3.44
CA PHE A 53 -4.40 8.59 -3.01
C PHE A 53 -4.07 9.88 -3.78
N LYS A 54 -5.08 10.52 -4.39
CA LYS A 54 -4.96 11.80 -5.09
C LYS A 54 -5.53 12.94 -4.22
N PRO A 55 -4.85 14.09 -4.08
CA PRO A 55 -5.41 15.22 -3.36
C PRO A 55 -6.76 15.64 -3.97
N GLN A 56 -7.70 16.04 -3.12
CA GLN A 56 -9.02 16.54 -3.54
C GLN A 56 -9.86 15.54 -4.35
N ARG A 57 -9.59 14.24 -4.22
CA ARG A 57 -10.42 13.16 -4.78
C ARG A 57 -10.76 12.17 -3.68
N SER A 58 -12.00 11.70 -3.71
CA SER A 58 -12.57 10.73 -2.79
C SER A 58 -12.95 9.44 -3.51
N CYS A 59 -13.21 8.37 -2.75
CA CYS A 59 -13.73 7.12 -3.34
C CYS A 59 -15.08 7.32 -4.05
N ALA A 60 -15.88 8.31 -3.64
CA ALA A 60 -17.15 8.64 -4.30
C ALA A 60 -16.91 9.24 -5.70
N ASP A 61 -15.84 10.03 -5.86
CA ASP A 61 -15.47 10.58 -7.17
C ASP A 61 -15.09 9.45 -8.14
N GLN A 62 -14.47 8.38 -7.65
CA GLN A 62 -14.18 7.19 -8.47
C GLN A 62 -15.47 6.57 -9.02
N PHE A 63 -16.48 6.41 -8.14
CA PHE A 63 -17.75 5.82 -8.51
C PHE A 63 -18.50 6.65 -9.56
N SER A 64 -18.48 7.98 -9.41
CA SER A 64 -19.11 8.92 -10.34
C SER A 64 -18.55 8.85 -11.78
N TRP A 65 -17.30 8.40 -11.96
CA TRP A 65 -16.70 8.20 -13.28
C TRP A 65 -17.04 6.84 -13.91
N THR A 66 -17.33 5.81 -13.10
CA THR A 66 -17.54 4.42 -13.55
C THR A 66 -18.92 4.10 -14.14
N LEU A 67 -19.88 5.03 -14.11
CA LEU A 67 -21.17 4.89 -14.80
C LEU A 67 -21.08 5.71 -16.11
N PRO A 68 -20.72 5.15 -17.28
CA PRO A 68 -21.27 3.92 -17.88
C PRO A 68 -20.24 2.94 -18.50
N LEU A 69 -20.53 1.63 -18.45
CA LEU A 69 -20.01 0.55 -19.32
C LEU A 69 -18.49 0.54 -19.63
N ARG A 70 -17.61 0.39 -18.64
CA ARG A 70 -16.27 -0.16 -18.87
C ARG A 70 -15.73 -0.90 -17.65
N THR A 71 -15.47 -2.19 -17.81
CA THR A 71 -14.74 -3.00 -16.83
C THR A 71 -13.27 -2.54 -16.85
N ILE A 72 -12.90 -1.65 -15.93
CA ILE A 72 -11.51 -1.21 -15.80
C ILE A 72 -10.77 -2.27 -14.96
N PRO A 73 -9.71 -2.93 -15.48
CA PRO A 73 -8.87 -3.75 -14.64
C PRO A 73 -8.20 -2.86 -13.59
N PHE A 74 -8.20 -3.31 -12.32
CA PHE A 74 -7.46 -2.68 -11.22
C PHE A 74 -5.94 -2.87 -11.45
N GLY A 75 -5.41 -2.14 -12.42
CA GLY A 75 -4.03 -2.18 -12.85
C GLY A 75 -3.27 -1.03 -12.22
N SER A 76 -2.56 -1.32 -11.14
CA SER A 76 -1.62 -0.43 -10.48
C SER A 76 -0.72 0.32 -11.49
N PRO A 77 -0.76 1.67 -11.58
CA PRO A 77 0.35 2.36 -12.18
C PRO A 77 1.54 2.12 -11.26
N LYS A 78 2.55 1.40 -11.79
CA LYS A 78 3.85 1.24 -11.15
C LYS A 78 4.48 2.62 -11.05
N ALA A 79 4.16 3.37 -10.01
CA ALA A 79 4.63 4.73 -9.72
C ALA A 79 6.13 4.83 -9.46
N PHE A 80 6.88 3.73 -9.63
CA PHE A 80 8.28 3.63 -9.27
C PHE A 80 9.26 3.91 -10.42
N LYS A 81 8.76 4.11 -11.65
CA LYS A 81 9.64 4.42 -12.80
C LYS A 81 9.96 5.91 -12.96
N THR A 82 9.38 6.78 -12.14
CA THR A 82 9.56 8.24 -12.22
C THR A 82 10.77 8.76 -11.43
N THR A 83 11.43 7.91 -10.64
CA THR A 83 12.62 8.33 -9.87
C THR A 83 13.88 8.20 -10.73
N HIS A 84 14.57 9.33 -11.01
CA HIS A 84 15.80 9.35 -11.82
C HIS A 84 17.04 8.70 -11.14
N SER A 85 16.99 8.41 -9.84
CA SER A 85 18.10 7.82 -9.10
C SER A 85 17.82 6.36 -8.69
N ARG A 86 18.63 5.43 -9.20
CA ARG A 86 18.59 4.01 -8.83
C ARG A 86 18.86 3.76 -7.34
N ASN A 87 19.62 4.66 -6.71
CA ASN A 87 19.93 4.54 -5.28
C ASN A 87 18.70 4.87 -4.44
N VAL A 88 17.93 5.89 -4.82
CA VAL A 88 16.70 6.27 -4.11
C VAL A 88 15.64 5.18 -4.30
N SER A 89 15.49 4.66 -5.51
CA SER A 89 14.57 3.54 -5.77
C SER A 89 14.96 2.30 -4.96
N ALA A 90 16.24 1.94 -4.92
CA ALA A 90 16.72 0.80 -4.14
C ALA A 90 16.53 0.99 -2.61
N ILE A 91 16.76 2.20 -2.08
CA ILE A 91 16.53 2.49 -0.66
C ILE A 91 15.04 2.34 -0.33
N ILE A 92 14.16 2.90 -1.17
CA ILE A 92 12.71 2.81 -0.96
C ILE A 92 12.22 1.35 -1.09
N ASP A 93 12.72 0.59 -2.07
CA ASP A 93 12.38 -0.83 -2.23
C ASP A 93 12.84 -1.66 -1.03
N ASN A 94 14.07 -1.45 -0.53
CA ASN A 94 14.55 -2.13 0.67
C ASN A 94 13.79 -1.71 1.94
N MET A 95 13.35 -0.46 2.00
CA MET A 95 12.58 0.09 3.11
C MET A 95 11.14 -0.43 3.13
N LEU A 96 10.53 -0.71 1.98
CA LEU A 96 9.11 -1.02 1.88
C LEU A 96 8.79 -2.47 1.50
N ALA A 97 9.70 -3.16 0.80
CA ALA A 97 9.55 -4.56 0.41
C ALA A 97 10.42 -5.50 1.29
N ASN A 98 10.36 -6.80 1.00
CA ASN A 98 11.20 -7.85 1.63
C ASN A 98 11.00 -8.11 3.13
N ARG A 99 9.95 -7.58 3.75
CA ARG A 99 9.57 -7.98 5.11
C ARG A 99 8.58 -9.13 5.09
N VAL A 100 8.86 -10.20 5.84
CA VAL A 100 7.95 -11.33 6.03
C VAL A 100 7.24 -11.19 7.37
N PHE A 101 5.93 -11.39 7.36
CA PHE A 101 5.10 -11.38 8.56
C PHE A 101 4.29 -12.65 8.69
N GLN A 102 4.16 -13.10 9.93
CA GLN A 102 3.33 -14.21 10.33
C GLN A 102 2.67 -13.84 11.66
N VAL A 103 1.38 -14.16 11.82
CA VAL A 103 0.66 -13.99 13.06
C VAL A 103 0.65 -15.33 13.78
N THR A 104 1.00 -15.32 15.06
CA THR A 104 0.97 -16.50 15.92
C THR A 104 -0.10 -16.27 17.00
N LEU A 105 -0.99 -17.24 17.16
CA LEU A 105 -2.05 -17.22 18.16
C LEU A 105 -1.99 -18.55 18.95
N GLY A 106 -1.30 -18.54 20.08
CA GLY A 106 -1.01 -19.77 20.83
C GLY A 106 -0.15 -20.73 19.99
N ILE A 107 -0.69 -21.92 19.67
CA ILE A 107 -0.07 -22.92 18.80
C ILE A 107 -0.42 -22.74 17.30
N ASP A 108 -1.37 -21.86 16.99
CA ASP A 108 -1.81 -21.64 15.62
C ASP A 108 -0.96 -20.57 14.92
N PHE A 109 -0.63 -20.85 13.67
CA PHE A 109 0.19 -19.97 12.84
C PHE A 109 -0.58 -19.54 11.58
N SER A 110 -0.52 -18.25 11.26
CA SER A 110 -1.06 -17.75 9.99
C SER A 110 -0.14 -18.11 8.83
N ARG A 111 -0.63 -17.96 7.60
CA ARG A 111 0.26 -17.99 6.41
C ARG A 111 1.28 -16.85 6.49
N ALA A 112 2.55 -17.16 6.24
CA ALA A 112 3.59 -16.14 6.10
C ALA A 112 3.33 -15.27 4.85
N ARG A 113 3.44 -13.95 5.00
CA ARG A 113 3.22 -12.98 3.92
C ARG A 113 4.44 -12.08 3.77
N LYS A 114 4.94 -11.97 2.54
CA LYS A 114 6.02 -11.05 2.19
C LYS A 114 5.41 -9.76 1.68
N LEU A 115 5.78 -8.61 2.25
CA LEU A 115 5.45 -7.32 1.66
C LEU A 115 6.22 -7.14 0.37
N THR A 116 5.49 -6.90 -0.72
CA THR A 116 6.10 -6.68 -2.04
C THR A 116 6.00 -5.23 -2.51
N ASN A 117 5.01 -4.44 -2.07
CA ASN A 117 4.71 -3.14 -2.70
C ASN A 117 4.24 -2.02 -1.74
N SER A 118 4.61 -2.04 -0.46
CA SER A 118 4.25 -0.98 0.53
C SER A 118 2.76 -0.80 0.82
N LEU A 119 1.87 -1.26 -0.06
CA LEU A 119 0.43 -1.21 0.10
C LEU A 119 0.00 -2.17 1.20
N PRO A 120 -1.03 -1.83 1.99
CA PRO A 120 -1.72 -2.80 2.80
C PRO A 120 -2.32 -3.85 1.86
N GLN A 121 -1.65 -4.99 1.74
CA GLN A 121 -2.15 -6.13 0.97
C GLN A 121 -3.29 -6.78 1.75
N GLY A 122 -4.47 -6.18 1.62
CA GLY A 122 -5.72 -6.84 1.88
C GLY A 122 -5.94 -7.95 0.85
N SER A 123 -6.44 -9.08 1.34
CA SER A 123 -7.16 -10.08 0.55
C SER A 123 -8.62 -9.66 0.44
#